data_AF-A0A0W0RY09-F1
#
_entry.id   AF-A0A0W0RY09-F1
#
_cell.length_a   1.000
_cell.length_b   1.000
_cell.length_c   1.000
_cell.angle_alpha   90.00
_cell.angle_beta   90.00
_cell.angle_gamma   90.00
#
_symmetry.space_group_name_H-M   'P 1'
#
loop_
_entity.id
_entity.type
_entity.pdbx_description
1 polymer ?
#
loop_
_entity_poly.entity_id
_entity_poly.type
_entity_poly.pdbx_seq_one_letter_code
_entity_poly.pdbx_strand_id
1 'polypeptide(L)'
;MKNTQTIKEMIALSTGIQSYCIPLKEIGFHTFTVLINFDNNSQINLSNRPQWINDYYELKLYESSIFDTNPTLFNSGVSIWPQDSHLPVFQHGLLHFDSGQGITICHRAIDYTAFYFFSGSKKNAGLLNVIINNLTFFEDFINYFTREADHIISSAFSLKFSRIQKENNNILSDSFILNNLNKYNKCQLRIQEIRKKITDKPTPFNSELSLRQKQVLFWYAKGKTAKQTAKILGLSPRTVERHFEEIRKKKGNKNKQEILNEFLRLSYEGRLEF
;
A
#
# COMPACT_ATOMS: atom_id res chain seq x y z
N MET A 1 32.05 -13.45 -7.88
CA MET A 1 32.71 -13.64 -6.57
C MET A 1 32.11 -12.76 -5.47
N LYS A 2 32.11 -11.42 -5.57
CA LYS A 2 31.55 -10.54 -4.52
C LYS A 2 30.04 -10.77 -4.26
N ASN A 3 29.22 -10.75 -5.31
CA ASN A 3 27.77 -10.97 -5.19
C ASN A 3 27.42 -12.36 -4.62
N THR A 4 28.19 -13.40 -4.93
CA THR A 4 27.95 -14.76 -4.42
C THR A 4 28.10 -14.85 -2.90
N GLN A 5 29.10 -14.17 -2.33
CA GLN A 5 29.26 -14.08 -0.88
C GLN A 5 28.14 -13.25 -0.24
N THR A 6 27.80 -12.12 -0.87
CA THR A 6 26.71 -11.26 -0.39
C THR A 6 25.35 -11.96 -0.40
N ILE A 7 25.07 -12.81 -1.40
CA ILE A 7 23.86 -13.61 -1.44
C ILE A 7 23.81 -14.60 -0.28
N LYS A 8 24.93 -15.24 0.07
CA LYS A 8 25.00 -16.13 1.25
C LYS A 8 24.67 -15.40 2.56
N GLU A 9 25.19 -14.19 2.72
CA GLU A 9 24.89 -13.34 3.88
C GLU A 9 23.41 -12.91 3.89
N MET A 10 22.84 -12.59 2.73
CA MET A 10 21.42 -12.27 2.58
C MET A 10 20.50 -13.47 2.91
N ILE A 11 20.90 -14.68 2.53
CA ILE A 11 20.23 -15.93 2.92
C ILE A 11 20.32 -16.13 4.44
N ALA A 12 21.48 -15.86 5.05
CA ALA A 12 21.63 -15.94 6.50
C ALA A 12 20.71 -14.95 7.23
N LEU A 13 20.65 -13.69 6.78
CA LEU A 13 19.75 -12.68 7.33
C LEU A 13 18.26 -13.06 7.16
N SER A 14 17.92 -13.74 6.06
CA SER A 14 16.57 -14.25 5.81
C SER A 14 16.10 -15.28 6.84
N THR A 15 17.01 -16.05 7.46
CA THR A 15 16.62 -16.92 8.59
C THR A 15 16.11 -16.12 9.78
N GLY A 16 16.65 -14.93 10.01
CA GLY A 16 16.26 -14.04 11.11
C GLY A 16 14.87 -13.44 10.96
N ILE A 17 14.28 -13.44 9.75
CA ILE A 17 12.96 -12.83 9.56
C ILE A 17 11.78 -13.79 9.81
N GLN A 18 12.05 -15.08 10.02
CA GLN A 18 11.01 -16.12 10.09
C GLN A 18 10.05 -15.94 11.26
N SER A 19 10.56 -15.55 12.43
CA SER A 19 9.77 -15.33 13.64
C SER A 19 8.76 -14.19 13.48
N TYR A 20 9.13 -13.12 12.78
CA TYR A 20 8.23 -11.99 12.50
C TYR A 20 7.07 -12.36 11.57
N CYS A 21 7.18 -13.48 10.84
CA CYS A 21 6.15 -13.92 9.89
C CYS A 21 5.13 -14.88 10.49
N ILE A 22 5.19 -15.17 11.79
CA ILE A 22 4.24 -16.06 12.47
C ILE A 22 2.78 -15.59 12.30
N PRO A 23 2.42 -14.30 12.48
CA PRO A 23 1.04 -13.84 12.30
C PRO A 23 0.48 -14.09 10.90
N LEU A 24 1.32 -13.99 9.86
CA LEU A 24 0.91 -14.31 8.48
C LEU A 24 0.54 -15.78 8.30
N LYS A 25 1.30 -16.68 8.94
CA LYS A 25 1.09 -18.12 8.83
C LYS A 25 -0.26 -18.54 9.43
N GLU A 26 -0.68 -17.91 10.53
CA GLU A 26 -1.95 -18.17 11.20
C GLU A 26 -3.17 -17.89 10.32
N ILE A 27 -3.04 -16.95 9.37
CA ILE A 27 -4.10 -16.59 8.43
C ILE A 27 -3.88 -17.14 7.01
N GLY A 28 -2.98 -18.13 6.86
CA GLY A 28 -2.79 -18.88 5.62
C GLY A 28 -1.73 -18.36 4.64
N PHE A 29 -0.90 -17.38 5.05
CA PHE A 29 0.22 -16.86 4.27
C PHE A 29 1.53 -17.40 4.82
N HIS A 30 2.10 -18.39 4.15
CA HIS A 30 3.31 -19.09 4.61
C HIS A 30 4.59 -18.67 3.89
N THR A 31 4.49 -17.71 2.97
CA THR A 31 5.63 -17.15 2.25
C THR A 31 5.51 -15.63 2.26
N PHE A 32 6.56 -14.99 2.77
CA PHE A 32 6.72 -13.55 2.82
C PHE A 32 8.10 -13.18 2.31
N THR A 33 8.17 -12.23 1.39
CA THR A 33 9.42 -11.69 0.86
C THR A 33 9.35 -10.17 0.84
N VAL A 34 10.44 -9.50 1.22
CA VAL A 34 10.64 -8.07 1.05
C VAL A 34 11.77 -7.84 0.06
N LEU A 35 11.48 -7.10 -1.01
CA LEU A 35 12.46 -6.66 -2.01
C LEU A 35 12.51 -5.14 -1.98
N ILE A 36 13.66 -4.56 -1.65
CA ILE A 36 13.86 -3.11 -1.67
C ILE A 36 14.86 -2.79 -2.76
N ASN A 37 14.40 -2.04 -3.76
CA ASN A 37 15.20 -1.59 -4.89
C ASN A 37 15.48 -0.11 -4.76
N PHE A 38 16.73 0.23 -4.51
CA PHE A 38 17.18 1.61 -4.43
C PHE A 38 17.48 2.16 -5.82
N ASP A 39 17.32 3.47 -5.97
CA ASP A 39 17.58 4.18 -7.22
C ASP A 39 19.07 4.17 -7.58
N ASN A 40 19.96 3.99 -6.60
CA ASN A 40 21.41 3.83 -6.78
C ASN A 40 21.86 2.40 -7.18
N ASN A 41 20.93 1.55 -7.63
CA ASN A 41 21.13 0.13 -7.96
C ASN A 41 21.49 -0.81 -6.79
N SER A 42 21.50 -0.36 -5.54
CA SER A 42 21.53 -1.30 -4.41
C SER A 42 20.19 -2.03 -4.24
N GLN A 43 20.22 -3.24 -3.69
CA GLN A 43 19.04 -4.07 -3.49
C GLN A 43 19.13 -4.83 -2.16
N ILE A 44 17.98 -4.97 -1.50
CA ILE A 44 17.75 -5.89 -0.38
C ILE A 44 16.71 -6.90 -0.83
N ASN A 45 16.92 -8.19 -0.59
CA ASN A 45 15.93 -9.23 -0.85
C ASN A 45 15.94 -10.24 0.30
N LEU A 46 14.92 -10.18 1.15
CA LEU A 46 14.82 -11.06 2.33
C LEU A 46 13.53 -11.84 2.28
N SER A 47 13.57 -13.11 2.68
CA SER A 47 12.37 -13.97 2.70
C SER A 47 12.32 -14.86 3.93
N ASN A 48 11.12 -15.12 4.45
CA ASN A 48 10.96 -16.15 5.49
C ASN A 48 11.20 -17.58 4.96
N ARG A 49 11.46 -17.71 3.66
CA ARG A 49 11.97 -18.91 2.99
C ARG A 49 13.41 -18.63 2.51
N PRO A 50 14.46 -18.86 3.32
CA PRO A 50 15.83 -18.58 2.90
C PRO A 50 16.24 -19.27 1.59
N GLN A 51 15.75 -20.49 1.35
CA GLN A 51 15.97 -21.20 0.08
C GLN A 51 15.41 -20.47 -1.13
N TRP A 52 14.32 -19.69 -0.98
CA TRP A 52 13.79 -18.86 -2.06
C TRP A 52 14.83 -17.84 -2.53
N ILE A 53 15.57 -17.21 -1.61
CA ILE A 53 16.62 -16.24 -1.96
C ILE A 53 17.75 -16.91 -2.75
N ASN A 54 18.15 -18.12 -2.35
CA ASN A 54 19.14 -18.90 -3.10
C ASN A 54 18.66 -19.16 -4.53
N ASP A 55 17.49 -19.78 -4.66
CA ASP A 55 16.92 -20.17 -5.95
C ASP A 55 16.68 -18.96 -6.85
N TYR A 56 16.27 -17.83 -6.26
CA TYR A 56 16.00 -16.58 -6.98
C TYR A 56 17.20 -16.10 -7.79
N TYR A 57 18.39 -16.15 -7.20
CA TYR A 57 19.61 -15.70 -7.85
C TYR A 57 20.30 -16.82 -8.65
N GLU A 58 20.35 -18.05 -8.13
CA GLU A 58 21.00 -19.18 -8.82
C GLU A 58 20.27 -19.56 -10.12
N LEU A 59 18.93 -19.59 -10.09
CA LEU A 59 18.10 -19.93 -11.25
C LEU A 59 17.73 -18.70 -12.09
N LYS A 60 18.31 -17.53 -11.78
CA LYS A 60 18.05 -16.25 -12.45
C LYS A 60 16.56 -15.88 -12.54
N LEU A 61 15.77 -16.17 -11.50
CA LEU A 61 14.33 -15.90 -11.51
C LEU A 61 14.01 -14.41 -11.65
N TYR A 62 14.93 -13.52 -11.25
CA TYR A 62 14.84 -12.06 -11.43
C TYR A 62 14.64 -11.64 -12.89
N GLU A 63 15.11 -12.41 -13.87
CA GLU A 63 14.85 -12.14 -15.29
C GLU A 63 13.34 -12.11 -15.58
N SER A 64 12.61 -13.04 -14.95
CA SER A 64 11.16 -13.17 -15.12
C SER A 64 10.33 -12.36 -14.11
N SER A 65 10.96 -11.61 -13.22
CA SER A 65 10.30 -10.75 -12.23
C SER A 65 10.14 -9.34 -12.79
N ILE A 66 8.92 -8.80 -12.77
CA ILE A 66 8.71 -7.40 -13.14
C ILE A 66 9.31 -6.42 -12.12
N PHE A 67 9.60 -6.87 -10.90
CA PHE A 67 9.97 -5.99 -9.79
C PHE A 67 11.46 -5.65 -9.76
N ASP A 68 12.28 -6.32 -10.56
CA ASP A 68 13.73 -6.07 -10.71
C ASP A 68 14.07 -5.04 -11.79
N THR A 69 13.06 -4.44 -12.41
CA THR A 69 13.23 -3.31 -13.34
C THR A 69 13.54 -2.02 -12.59
N ASN A 70 13.67 -0.90 -13.32
CA ASN A 70 13.92 0.39 -12.69
C ASN A 70 12.85 0.75 -11.62
N PRO A 71 13.24 0.94 -10.34
CA PRO A 71 12.30 1.19 -9.26
C PRO A 71 11.53 2.51 -9.42
N THR A 72 12.07 3.50 -10.14
CA THR A 72 11.40 4.81 -10.33
C THR A 72 10.14 4.72 -11.19
N LEU A 73 9.93 3.60 -11.89
CA LEU A 73 8.72 3.36 -12.68
C LEU A 73 7.49 3.13 -11.80
N PHE A 74 7.68 2.66 -10.56
CA PHE A 74 6.59 2.22 -9.69
C PHE A 74 6.10 3.33 -8.78
N ASN A 75 4.77 3.38 -8.62
CA ASN A 75 4.10 4.16 -7.58
C ASN A 75 3.66 3.23 -6.44
N SER A 76 3.39 3.81 -5.26
CA SER A 76 2.76 3.06 -4.18
C SER A 76 1.41 2.49 -4.61
N GLY A 77 1.14 1.24 -4.23
CA GLY A 77 -0.09 0.57 -4.63
C GLY A 77 -0.04 -0.94 -4.39
N VAL A 78 -1.05 -1.62 -4.91
CA VAL A 78 -1.29 -3.05 -4.68
C VAL A 78 -1.43 -3.77 -6.02
N SER A 79 -0.81 -4.94 -6.14
CA SER A 79 -0.94 -5.83 -7.29
C SER A 79 -1.31 -7.24 -6.83
N ILE A 80 -2.40 -7.79 -7.39
CA ILE A 80 -2.78 -9.20 -7.20
C ILE A 80 -2.02 -10.04 -8.22
N TRP A 81 -1.50 -11.17 -7.78
CA TRP A 81 -0.75 -12.06 -8.66
C TRP A 81 -1.68 -12.75 -9.67
N PRO A 82 -1.23 -12.95 -10.92
CA PRO A 82 -1.94 -13.79 -11.88
C PRO A 82 -2.06 -15.24 -11.37
N GLN A 83 -3.25 -15.84 -11.47
CA GLN A 83 -3.50 -17.22 -10.99
C GLN A 83 -2.78 -18.30 -11.81
N ASP A 84 -2.53 -18.04 -13.10
CA ASP A 84 -1.97 -19.00 -14.06
C ASP A 84 -0.82 -18.38 -14.87
N SER A 85 0.16 -17.81 -14.16
CA SER A 85 1.37 -17.29 -14.83
C SER A 85 2.32 -18.41 -15.21
N HIS A 86 2.83 -18.33 -16.44
CA HIS A 86 3.89 -19.20 -16.96
C HIS A 86 5.30 -18.62 -16.77
N LEU A 87 5.43 -17.47 -16.10
CA LEU A 87 6.75 -16.90 -15.84
C LEU A 87 7.52 -17.75 -14.82
N PRO A 88 8.81 -18.04 -15.05
CA PRO A 88 9.63 -18.89 -14.18
C PRO A 88 9.54 -18.55 -12.69
N VAL A 89 9.55 -17.26 -12.32
CA VAL A 89 9.47 -16.82 -10.91
C VAL A 89 8.19 -17.32 -10.22
N PHE A 90 7.04 -17.28 -10.89
CA PHE A 90 5.78 -17.75 -10.32
C PHE A 90 5.68 -19.28 -10.33
N GLN A 91 6.15 -19.93 -11.39
CA GLN A 91 6.15 -21.39 -11.48
C GLN A 91 7.05 -22.03 -10.42
N HIS A 92 8.26 -21.49 -10.23
CA HIS A 92 9.18 -21.96 -9.20
C HIS A 92 8.59 -21.78 -7.79
N GLY A 93 8.02 -20.60 -7.52
CA GLY A 93 7.35 -20.32 -6.25
C GLY A 93 6.21 -21.32 -5.95
N LEU A 94 5.38 -21.61 -6.94
CA LEU A 94 4.30 -22.58 -6.80
C LEU A 94 4.82 -24.00 -6.53
N LEU A 95 5.76 -24.49 -7.36
CA LEU A 95 6.21 -25.89 -7.33
C LEU A 95 7.05 -26.22 -6.09
N HIS A 96 7.88 -25.29 -5.63
CA HIS A 96 8.87 -25.55 -4.57
C HIS A 96 8.48 -24.96 -3.20
N PHE A 97 7.59 -23.96 -3.16
CA PHE A 97 7.24 -23.25 -1.94
C PHE A 97 5.73 -23.20 -1.65
N ASP A 98 4.91 -23.87 -2.47
CA ASP A 98 3.44 -23.78 -2.44
C ASP A 98 2.94 -22.31 -2.53
N SER A 99 3.73 -21.43 -3.15
CA SER A 99 3.45 -20.01 -3.27
C SER A 99 2.65 -19.75 -4.55
N GLY A 100 1.36 -20.08 -4.50
CA GLY A 100 0.50 -20.16 -5.70
C GLY A 100 -0.48 -19.01 -5.91
N GLN A 101 -0.78 -18.25 -4.86
CA GLN A 101 -1.62 -17.06 -4.96
C GLN A 101 -1.15 -16.03 -3.93
N GLY A 102 -1.23 -14.76 -4.29
CA GLY A 102 -0.63 -13.73 -3.47
C GLY A 102 -0.92 -12.31 -3.93
N ILE A 103 -0.34 -11.39 -3.18
CA ILE A 103 -0.41 -9.95 -3.34
C ILE A 103 1.00 -9.39 -3.21
N THR A 104 1.29 -8.37 -4.00
CA THR A 104 2.44 -7.49 -3.80
C THR A 104 1.94 -6.13 -3.38
N ILE A 105 2.40 -5.65 -2.24
CA ILE A 105 2.23 -4.26 -1.80
C ILE A 105 3.50 -3.50 -2.14
N CYS A 106 3.35 -2.41 -2.88
CA CYS A 106 4.44 -1.55 -3.33
C CYS A 106 4.40 -0.24 -2.54
N HIS A 107 5.54 0.13 -1.95
CA HIS A 107 5.75 1.44 -1.31
C HIS A 107 6.87 2.16 -2.04
N ARG A 108 6.54 3.28 -2.70
CA ARG A 108 7.53 4.18 -3.29
C ARG A 108 7.96 5.22 -2.26
N ALA A 109 9.26 5.28 -1.98
CA ALA A 109 9.90 6.33 -1.20
C ALA A 109 10.63 7.32 -2.12
N ILE A 110 11.37 8.26 -1.53
CA ILE A 110 12.11 9.28 -2.28
C ILE A 110 13.19 8.65 -3.19
N ASP A 111 13.92 7.66 -2.66
CA ASP A 111 15.15 7.10 -3.24
C ASP A 111 15.11 5.57 -3.41
N TYR A 112 13.98 4.94 -3.11
CA TYR A 112 13.79 3.50 -3.29
C TYR A 112 12.33 3.13 -3.54
N THR A 113 12.12 1.89 -3.97
CA THR A 113 10.82 1.23 -3.98
C THR A 113 10.91 -0.11 -3.25
N ALA A 114 10.05 -0.30 -2.26
CA ALA A 114 9.93 -1.54 -1.51
C ALA A 114 8.72 -2.34 -2.01
N PHE A 115 8.90 -3.64 -2.21
CA PHE A 115 7.88 -4.58 -2.62
C PHE A 115 7.75 -5.67 -1.55
N TYR A 116 6.56 -5.81 -1.00
CA TYR A 116 6.22 -6.79 0.02
C TYR A 116 5.31 -7.85 -0.60
N PHE A 117 5.83 -9.06 -0.70
CA PHE A 117 5.18 -10.21 -1.32
C PHE A 117 4.57 -11.08 -0.25
N PHE A 118 3.26 -11.30 -0.32
CA PHE A 118 2.55 -12.20 0.57
C PHE A 118 1.90 -13.30 -0.27
N SER A 119 2.19 -14.55 0.06
CA SER A 119 1.58 -15.66 -0.65
C SER A 119 1.32 -16.89 0.22
N GLY A 120 0.39 -17.69 -0.28
CA GLY A 120 0.03 -18.98 0.28
C GLY A 120 -0.41 -19.97 -0.80
N SER A 121 -0.86 -21.13 -0.33
CA SER A 121 -1.22 -22.26 -1.17
C SER A 121 -2.36 -21.96 -2.12
N LYS A 122 -2.22 -22.33 -3.41
CA LYS A 122 -3.31 -22.29 -4.40
C LYS A 122 -4.50 -23.18 -4.01
N LYS A 123 -4.30 -24.13 -3.08
CA LYS A 123 -5.37 -25.01 -2.55
C LYS A 123 -6.36 -24.27 -1.65
N ASN A 124 -5.98 -23.13 -1.08
CA ASN A 124 -6.87 -22.32 -0.24
C ASN A 124 -7.73 -21.40 -1.11
N ALA A 125 -8.87 -21.88 -1.60
CA ALA A 125 -9.75 -21.11 -2.48
C ALA A 125 -10.25 -19.77 -1.89
N GLY A 126 -10.24 -19.61 -0.56
CA GLY A 126 -10.66 -18.38 0.12
C GLY A 126 -9.56 -17.32 0.27
N LEU A 127 -8.29 -17.64 -0.03
CA LEU A 127 -7.15 -16.80 0.35
C LEU A 127 -7.20 -15.41 -0.33
N LEU A 128 -7.57 -15.32 -1.62
CA LEU A 128 -7.74 -14.02 -2.28
C LEU A 128 -8.84 -13.15 -1.64
N ASN A 129 -9.92 -13.76 -1.14
CA ASN A 129 -10.96 -13.02 -0.43
C ASN A 129 -10.44 -12.49 0.91
N VAL A 130 -9.57 -13.25 1.60
CA VAL A 130 -8.89 -12.76 2.80
C VAL A 130 -8.05 -11.52 2.46
N ILE A 131 -7.29 -11.55 1.35
CA ILE A 131 -6.48 -10.40 0.91
C ILE A 131 -7.37 -9.17 0.67
N ILE A 132 -8.36 -9.30 -0.21
CA ILE A 132 -9.14 -8.16 -0.70
C ILE A 132 -9.92 -7.48 0.43
N ASN A 133 -10.43 -8.26 1.38
CA ASN A 133 -11.23 -7.74 2.49
C ASN A 133 -10.39 -7.24 3.69
N ASN A 134 -9.07 -7.48 3.69
CA ASN A 134 -8.20 -7.15 4.82
C ASN A 134 -6.90 -6.46 4.40
N LEU A 135 -6.91 -5.65 3.33
CA LEU A 135 -5.70 -4.95 2.85
C LEU A 135 -4.99 -4.13 3.93
N THR A 136 -5.74 -3.54 4.87
CA THR A 136 -5.18 -2.77 5.99
C THR A 136 -4.33 -3.63 6.92
N PHE A 137 -4.68 -4.90 7.13
CA PHE A 137 -3.88 -5.80 7.95
C PHE A 137 -2.48 -6.02 7.37
N PHE A 138 -2.35 -6.10 6.03
CA PHE A 138 -1.05 -6.28 5.40
C PHE A 138 -0.19 -5.01 5.52
N GLU A 139 -0.80 -3.82 5.45
CA GLU A 139 -0.11 -2.56 5.76
C GLU A 139 0.33 -2.49 7.22
N ASP A 140 -0.53 -2.88 8.16
CA ASP A 140 -0.20 -2.97 9.59
C ASP A 140 0.95 -3.96 9.83
N PHE A 141 0.93 -5.11 9.14
CA PHE A 141 2.01 -6.08 9.17
C PHE A 141 3.31 -5.51 8.62
N ILE A 142 3.29 -4.75 7.51
CA ILE A 142 4.49 -4.11 6.96
C ILE A 142 5.08 -3.13 7.97
N ASN A 143 4.24 -2.31 8.62
CA ASN A 143 4.68 -1.35 9.65
C ASN A 143 5.28 -2.08 10.87
N TYR A 144 4.66 -3.18 11.30
CA TYR A 144 5.19 -4.05 12.34
C TYR A 144 6.55 -4.63 11.91
N PHE A 145 6.61 -5.28 10.76
CA PHE A 145 7.80 -5.96 10.24
C PHE A 145 8.98 -4.99 10.09
N THR A 146 8.77 -3.84 9.45
CA THR A 146 9.82 -2.84 9.23
C THR A 146 10.34 -2.24 10.52
N ARG A 147 9.49 -2.08 11.55
CA ARG A 147 9.91 -1.63 12.89
C ARG A 147 10.69 -2.69 13.65
N GLU A 148 10.19 -3.91 13.73
CA GLU A 148 10.80 -4.96 14.57
C GLU A 148 12.03 -5.60 13.92
N ALA A 149 12.06 -5.71 12.59
CA ALA A 149 13.16 -6.27 11.82
C ALA A 149 14.14 -5.21 11.28
N ASP A 150 14.07 -3.96 11.74
CA ASP A 150 14.92 -2.85 11.28
C ASP A 150 16.42 -3.19 11.33
N HIS A 151 16.87 -3.86 12.39
CA HIS A 151 18.26 -4.28 12.53
C HIS A 151 18.71 -5.28 11.44
N ILE A 152 17.81 -6.16 10.96
CA ILE A 152 18.07 -7.09 9.87
C ILE A 152 18.08 -6.35 8.54
N ILE A 153 17.11 -5.45 8.32
CA ILE A 153 17.02 -4.63 7.10
C ILE A 153 18.25 -3.73 6.97
N SER A 154 18.69 -3.09 8.06
CA SER A 154 19.88 -2.25 8.13
C SER A 154 21.16 -3.06 7.86
N SER A 155 21.23 -4.27 8.40
CA SER A 155 22.33 -5.21 8.12
C SER A 155 22.35 -5.62 6.65
N ALA A 156 21.19 -5.93 6.06
CA ALA A 156 21.05 -6.26 4.64
C ALA A 156 21.43 -5.07 3.73
N PHE A 157 21.05 -3.84 4.10
CA PHE A 157 21.46 -2.63 3.40
C PHE A 157 22.99 -2.44 3.41
N SER A 158 23.62 -2.71 4.56
CA SER A 158 25.07 -2.57 4.75
C SER A 158 25.89 -3.54 3.90
N LEU A 159 25.27 -4.63 3.42
CA LEU A 159 25.88 -5.55 2.47
C LEU A 159 26.18 -4.90 1.11
N LYS A 160 25.50 -3.79 0.78
CA LYS A 160 25.65 -3.05 -0.49
C LYS A 160 25.54 -3.97 -1.71
N PHE A 161 24.60 -4.91 -1.68
CA PHE A 161 24.35 -5.81 -2.80
C PHE A 161 23.88 -5.00 -4.02
N SER A 162 24.58 -5.14 -5.14
CA SER A 162 24.20 -4.51 -6.40
C SER A 162 23.17 -5.36 -7.12
N ARG A 163 22.00 -4.78 -7.41
CA ARG A 163 20.94 -5.41 -8.21
C ARG A 163 21.52 -5.94 -9.52
N ILE A 164 21.17 -7.17 -9.86
CA ILE A 164 21.59 -7.79 -11.11
C ILE A 164 20.75 -7.18 -12.24
N GLN A 165 21.42 -6.66 -13.27
CA GLN A 165 20.74 -6.16 -14.46
C GLN A 165 20.22 -7.32 -15.29
N LYS A 166 19.00 -7.16 -15.79
CA LYS A 166 18.38 -8.10 -16.72
C LYS A 166 19.11 -8.13 -18.06
N GLU A 167 18.95 -9.22 -18.79
CA GLU A 167 19.45 -9.34 -20.16
C GLU A 167 18.78 -8.32 -21.10
N ASN A 168 19.54 -7.75 -22.04
CA ASN A 168 19.07 -6.66 -22.92
C ASN A 168 17.81 -7.01 -23.74
N ASN A 169 17.60 -8.29 -24.04
CA ASN A 169 16.47 -8.78 -24.85
C ASN A 169 15.32 -9.31 -23.99
N ASN A 170 15.31 -9.01 -22.68
CA ASN A 170 14.27 -9.46 -21.78
C ASN A 170 12.92 -8.81 -22.14
N ILE A 171 11.89 -9.65 -22.25
CA ILE A 171 10.51 -9.23 -22.58
C ILE A 171 9.94 -8.30 -21.49
N LEU A 172 10.31 -8.53 -20.22
CA LEU A 172 9.94 -7.73 -19.07
C LEU A 172 10.95 -6.60 -18.82
N SER A 173 11.14 -5.77 -19.85
CA SER A 173 11.99 -4.59 -19.84
C SER A 173 11.31 -3.36 -19.22
N ASP A 174 12.11 -2.35 -18.89
CA ASP A 174 11.62 -1.06 -18.38
C ASP A 174 10.53 -0.44 -19.28
N SER A 175 10.68 -0.53 -20.60
CA SER A 175 9.72 0.03 -21.56
C SER A 175 8.39 -0.74 -21.54
N PHE A 176 8.45 -2.07 -21.41
CA PHE A 176 7.25 -2.90 -21.23
C PHE A 176 6.50 -2.54 -19.94
N ILE A 177 7.22 -2.40 -18.82
CA ILE A 177 6.63 -2.03 -17.53
C ILE A 177 6.03 -0.63 -17.60
N LEU A 178 6.77 0.36 -18.11
CA LEU A 178 6.30 1.72 -18.27
C LEU A 178 5.01 1.79 -19.10
N ASN A 179 4.91 1.03 -20.20
CA ASN A 179 3.70 1.00 -21.01
C ASN A 179 2.49 0.44 -20.24
N ASN A 180 2.68 -0.65 -19.50
CA ASN A 180 1.61 -1.25 -18.69
C ASN A 180 1.17 -0.32 -17.54
N LEU A 181 2.12 0.29 -16.85
CA LEU A 181 1.84 1.25 -15.78
C LEU A 181 1.14 2.50 -16.31
N ASN A 182 1.50 2.98 -17.51
CA ASN A 182 0.81 4.10 -18.16
C ASN A 182 -0.65 3.76 -18.48
N LYS A 183 -0.94 2.55 -18.96
CA LYS A 183 -2.33 2.10 -19.18
C LYS A 183 -3.11 2.08 -17.87
N TYR A 184 -2.53 1.53 -16.80
CA TYR A 184 -3.13 1.51 -15.47
C TYR A 184 -3.38 2.93 -14.93
N ASN A 185 -2.38 3.81 -14.99
CA ASN A 185 -2.50 5.20 -14.53
C ASN A 185 -3.60 5.96 -15.29
N LYS A 186 -3.73 5.73 -16.61
CA LYS A 186 -4.83 6.29 -17.41
C LYS A 186 -6.19 5.80 -16.92
N CYS A 187 -6.32 4.51 -16.61
CA CYS A 187 -7.54 3.97 -16.00
C CYS A 187 -7.82 4.59 -14.63
N GLN A 188 -6.81 4.79 -13.78
CA GLN A 188 -6.97 5.42 -12.47
C GLN A 188 -7.46 6.87 -12.56
N LEU A 189 -6.85 7.66 -13.45
CA LEU A 189 -7.32 9.04 -13.72
C LEU A 189 -8.77 9.04 -14.20
N ARG A 190 -9.13 8.11 -15.10
CA ARG A 190 -10.51 7.99 -15.58
C ARG A 190 -11.48 7.58 -14.48
N ILE A 191 -11.09 6.68 -13.58
CA ILE A 191 -11.89 6.30 -12.40
C ILE A 191 -12.11 7.52 -11.52
N GLN A 192 -11.10 8.37 -11.30
CA GLN A 192 -11.25 9.60 -10.51
C GLN A 192 -12.23 10.58 -11.17
N GLU A 193 -12.12 10.79 -12.49
CA GLU A 193 -13.08 11.62 -13.24
C GLU A 193 -14.51 11.08 -13.16
N ILE A 194 -14.69 9.77 -13.33
CA ILE A 194 -15.99 9.12 -13.25
C ILE A 194 -16.53 9.22 -11.82
N ARG A 195 -15.70 8.99 -10.81
CA ARG A 195 -16.08 9.15 -9.40
C ARG A 195 -16.61 10.54 -9.16
N LYS A 196 -15.89 11.60 -9.55
CA LYS A 196 -16.37 12.99 -9.44
C LYS A 196 -17.76 13.14 -10.05
N LYS A 197 -17.97 12.69 -11.30
CA LYS A 197 -19.29 12.75 -11.96
C LYS A 197 -20.40 11.96 -11.26
N ILE A 198 -20.06 10.82 -10.66
CA ILE A 198 -21.02 9.98 -9.92
C ILE A 198 -21.32 10.59 -8.53
N THR A 199 -20.31 11.16 -7.87
CA THR A 199 -20.41 11.80 -6.55
C THR A 199 -20.87 13.26 -6.62
N ASP A 200 -20.91 13.86 -7.81
CA ASP A 200 -21.46 15.19 -8.12
C ASP A 200 -22.99 15.24 -7.98
N LYS A 201 -23.65 14.16 -7.57
CA LYS A 201 -24.88 14.30 -6.79
C LYS A 201 -24.44 14.64 -5.37
N PRO A 202 -24.47 15.94 -4.95
CA PRO A 202 -24.16 16.27 -3.57
C PRO A 202 -24.99 15.37 -2.68
N THR A 203 -24.36 14.69 -1.74
CA THR A 203 -25.10 14.09 -0.63
C THR A 203 -26.03 15.18 -0.09
N PRO A 204 -27.26 14.88 0.38
CA PRO A 204 -28.15 15.89 0.95
C PRO A 204 -27.45 16.75 2.02
N PHE A 205 -26.44 16.16 2.69
CA PHE A 205 -25.51 16.86 3.56
C PHE A 205 -24.73 18.00 2.89
N ASN A 206 -24.18 17.79 1.70
CA ASN A 206 -23.30 18.72 1.02
C ASN A 206 -24.06 19.82 0.24
N SER A 207 -25.30 19.58 -0.19
CA SER A 207 -26.14 20.58 -0.88
C SER A 207 -26.88 21.53 0.08
N GLU A 208 -27.26 21.07 1.27
CA GLU A 208 -28.02 21.88 2.22
C GLU A 208 -27.15 22.93 2.95
N LEU A 209 -25.86 22.68 3.15
CA LEU A 209 -24.98 23.52 3.95
C LEU A 209 -24.15 24.51 3.11
N SER A 210 -24.02 25.74 3.58
CA SER A 210 -23.13 26.72 2.95
C SER A 210 -21.65 26.40 3.22
N LEU A 211 -20.74 26.95 2.41
CA LEU A 211 -19.29 26.80 2.62
C LEU A 211 -18.85 27.17 4.04
N ARG A 212 -19.40 28.26 4.59
CA ARG A 212 -19.10 28.67 5.98
C ARG A 212 -19.60 27.68 7.02
N GLN A 213 -20.78 27.11 6.79
CA GLN A 213 -21.33 26.08 7.67
C GLN A 213 -20.46 24.80 7.64
N LYS A 214 -19.98 24.39 6.45
CA LYS A 214 -19.05 23.25 6.31
C LYS A 214 -17.72 23.49 7.03
N GLN A 215 -17.14 24.69 6.90
CA GLN A 215 -15.92 25.08 7.61
C GLN A 215 -16.09 25.03 9.14
N VAL A 216 -17.23 25.49 9.66
CA VAL A 216 -17.53 25.41 11.10
C VAL A 216 -17.63 23.96 11.56
N LEU A 217 -18.34 23.10 10.83
CA LEU A 217 -18.43 21.67 11.12
C LEU A 217 -17.08 20.97 11.08
N PHE A 218 -16.24 21.28 10.10
CA PHE A 218 -14.90 20.73 9.96
C PHE A 218 -14.07 20.96 11.24
N TRP A 219 -14.04 22.19 11.73
CA TRP A 219 -13.27 22.51 12.94
C TRP A 219 -13.88 21.92 14.21
N TYR A 220 -15.22 21.84 14.30
CA TYR A 220 -15.88 21.14 15.41
C TYR A 220 -15.59 19.65 15.41
N ALA A 221 -15.57 19.00 14.24
CA ALA A 221 -15.22 17.59 14.09
C ALA A 221 -13.75 17.32 14.47
N LYS A 222 -12.87 18.31 14.27
CA LYS A 222 -11.48 18.33 14.78
C LYS A 222 -11.36 18.71 16.27
N GLY A 223 -12.48 18.77 17.00
CA GLY A 223 -12.51 19.04 18.44
C GLY A 223 -12.28 20.50 18.84
N LYS A 224 -12.35 21.46 17.90
CA LYS A 224 -12.18 22.88 18.22
C LYS A 224 -13.44 23.46 18.85
N THR A 225 -13.25 24.32 19.85
CA THR A 225 -14.34 25.09 20.46
C THR A 225 -14.84 26.21 19.54
N ALA A 226 -16.00 26.82 19.86
CA ALA A 226 -16.51 27.98 19.13
C ALA A 226 -15.49 29.13 19.08
N LYS A 227 -14.83 29.43 20.20
CA LYS A 227 -13.79 30.46 20.30
C LYS A 227 -12.56 30.15 19.43
N GLN A 228 -12.09 28.91 19.45
CA GLN A 228 -10.95 28.49 18.63
C GLN A 228 -11.30 28.50 17.13
N THR A 229 -12.47 27.99 16.76
CA THR A 229 -12.98 27.99 15.39
C THR A 229 -13.15 29.42 14.87
N ALA A 230 -13.66 30.32 15.71
CA ALA A 230 -13.80 31.74 15.40
C ALA A 230 -12.45 32.38 15.10
N LYS A 231 -11.43 32.12 15.94
CA LYS A 231 -10.05 32.57 15.71
C LYS A 231 -9.48 32.05 14.38
N ILE A 232 -9.72 30.77 14.07
CA ILE A 232 -9.21 30.14 12.83
C ILE A 232 -9.90 30.70 11.58
N LEU A 233 -11.21 30.94 11.63
CA LEU A 233 -11.99 31.38 10.47
C LEU A 233 -12.09 32.91 10.31
N GLY A 234 -11.50 33.68 11.23
CA GLY A 234 -11.62 35.14 11.24
C GLY A 234 -13.04 35.63 11.56
N LEU A 235 -13.76 34.91 12.42
CA LEU A 235 -15.14 35.20 12.81
C LEU A 235 -15.24 35.52 14.30
N SER A 236 -16.41 36.00 14.77
CA SER A 236 -16.70 36.05 16.20
C SER A 236 -17.22 34.70 16.70
N PRO A 237 -17.02 34.33 17.99
CA PRO A 237 -17.60 33.12 18.57
C PRO A 237 -19.10 33.02 18.37
N ARG A 238 -19.82 34.14 18.49
CA ARG A 238 -21.26 34.24 18.27
C ARG A 238 -21.65 33.95 16.81
N THR A 239 -20.83 34.36 15.85
CA THR A 239 -21.06 34.03 14.43
C THR A 239 -20.87 32.55 14.16
N VAL A 240 -19.88 31.90 14.79
CA VAL A 240 -19.68 30.45 14.69
C VAL A 240 -20.87 29.68 15.28
N GLU A 241 -21.33 30.08 16.47
CA GLU A 241 -22.52 29.51 17.12
C GLU A 241 -23.76 29.66 16.25
N ARG A 242 -23.97 30.85 15.65
CA ARG A 242 -25.07 31.08 14.72
C ARG A 242 -25.02 30.14 13.50
N HIS A 243 -23.86 29.97 12.89
CA HIS A 243 -23.71 29.02 11.78
C HIS A 243 -24.05 27.59 12.20
N PHE A 244 -23.64 27.19 13.41
CA PHE A 244 -23.98 25.87 13.94
C PHE A 244 -25.47 25.69 14.20
N GLU A 245 -26.16 26.72 14.72
CA GLU A 245 -27.62 26.71 14.88
C GLU A 245 -28.35 26.63 13.54
N GLU A 246 -27.86 27.32 12.50
CA GLU A 246 -28.42 27.19 11.14
C GLU A 246 -28.22 25.78 10.57
N ILE A 247 -27.08 25.14 10.82
CA ILE A 247 -26.85 23.73 10.46
C ILE A 247 -27.87 22.83 11.17
N ARG A 248 -28.05 23.05 12.48
CA ARG A 248 -28.98 22.27 13.30
C ARG A 248 -30.41 22.34 12.75
N LYS A 249 -30.87 23.54 12.39
CA LYS A 249 -32.19 23.73 11.75
C LYS A 249 -32.31 22.97 10.44
N LYS A 250 -31.30 23.05 9.58
CA LYS A 250 -31.28 22.33 8.29
C LYS A 250 -31.27 20.81 8.46
N LYS A 251 -30.72 20.29 9.56
CA LYS A 251 -30.64 18.86 9.85
C LYS A 251 -31.77 18.33 10.73
N GLY A 252 -32.89 19.06 10.84
CA GLY A 252 -34.05 18.60 11.60
C GLY A 252 -33.84 18.65 13.12
N ASN A 253 -33.10 19.64 13.60
CA ASN A 253 -32.82 19.91 15.02
C ASN A 253 -32.04 18.84 15.78
N LYS A 254 -31.36 17.93 15.07
CA LYS A 254 -30.41 16.95 15.62
C LYS A 254 -29.44 17.57 16.64
N ASN A 255 -29.01 16.78 17.60
CA ASN A 255 -28.03 17.25 18.57
C ASN A 255 -26.64 17.40 17.93
N LYS A 256 -25.74 18.12 18.61
CA LYS A 256 -24.41 18.43 18.06
C LYS A 256 -23.60 17.17 17.73
N GLN A 257 -23.66 16.15 18.56
CA GLN A 257 -22.90 14.91 18.35
C GLN A 257 -23.42 14.13 17.15
N GLU A 258 -24.74 14.04 16.96
CA GLU A 258 -25.36 13.39 15.80
C GLU A 258 -24.91 14.05 14.48
N ILE A 259 -24.94 15.38 14.42
CA ILE A 259 -24.52 16.13 13.23
C ILE A 259 -23.02 15.89 12.95
N LEU A 260 -22.19 15.87 13.99
CA LEU A 260 -20.75 15.62 13.85
C LEU A 260 -20.45 14.18 13.44
N ASN A 261 -21.15 13.19 13.99
CA ASN A 261 -21.01 11.79 13.62
C ASN A 261 -21.43 11.54 12.17
N GLU A 262 -22.54 12.15 11.74
CA GLU A 262 -22.99 12.09 10.35
C GLU A 262 -21.96 12.73 9.40
N PHE A 263 -21.45 13.91 9.76
CA PHE A 263 -20.41 14.60 9.01
C PHE A 263 -19.11 13.79 8.91
N LEU A 264 -18.64 13.22 10.02
CA LEU A 264 -17.43 12.38 10.05
C LEU A 264 -17.61 11.13 9.21
N ARG A 265 -18.74 10.43 9.34
CA ARG A 265 -19.04 9.23 8.53
C ARG A 265 -18.96 9.54 7.03
N LEU A 266 -19.60 10.62 6.59
CA LEU A 266 -19.58 11.03 5.19
C LEU A 266 -18.19 11.48 4.71
N SER A 267 -17.38 12.07 5.60
CA SER A 267 -15.99 12.42 5.32
C SER A 267 -15.10 11.19 5.15
N TYR A 268 -15.28 10.15 5.96
CA TYR A 268 -14.55 8.88 5.84
C TYR A 268 -14.94 8.11 4.58
N GLU A 269 -16.21 8.18 4.16
CA GLU A 269 -16.71 7.57 2.93
C GLU A 269 -16.27 8.32 1.65
N GLY A 270 -15.52 9.42 1.76
CA GLY A 270 -15.09 10.25 0.63
C GLY A 270 -16.23 11.01 -0.05
N ARG A 271 -17.34 11.25 0.66
CA ARG A 271 -18.58 11.87 0.14
C ARG A 271 -18.72 13.36 0.49
N LEU A 272 -17.69 13.94 1.11
CA LEU A 272 -17.58 15.37 1.40
C LEU A 272 -16.32 15.92 0.75
N GLU A 273 -16.50 16.99 -0.02
CA GLU A 273 -15.41 17.80 -0.55
C GLU A 273 -15.33 19.11 0.28
N PHE A 274 -14.09 19.53 0.60
CA PHE A 274 -13.78 20.74 1.36
C PHE A 274 -13.23 21.83 0.47
#